data_AF-A0A2H1L8L0-F1
#
_entry.id   AF-A0A2H1L8L0-F1
#
_cell.length_a   1.000
_cell.length_b   1.000
_cell.length_c   1.000
_cell.angle_alpha   90.00
_cell.angle_beta   90.00
_cell.angle_gamma   90.00
#
_symmetry.space_group_name_H-M   'P 1'
#
loop_
_entity.id
_entity.type
_entity.pdbx_description
1 polymer ?
#
loop_
_entity_poly.entity_id
_entity_poly.type
_entity_poly.pdbx_seq_one_letter_code
_entity_poly.pdbx_strand_id
1 'polypeptide(L)'
;MTGAASSSQAAQAPDALPRRPGPLFVVMGAVLLEALVLLGSAGAFLVMSGTGGELGTSLIALCVMFAILGIGLLVVVRSLWLMHRWSRPATIAWQLLQALFGISTFGGGPLLAAAAIVPAVICVVALFTPSVIRAFDLAIAYYIAHPSEPAPPPKRW
;
A
#
# COMPACT_ATOMS: atom_id res chain seq x y z
N MET A 1 -31.40 -14.06 38.34
CA MET A 1 -31.53 -13.00 37.31
C MET A 1 -30.13 -12.51 36.93
N THR A 2 -29.41 -13.22 36.06
CA THR A 2 -28.07 -12.82 35.59
C THR A 2 -27.81 -13.46 34.23
N GLY A 3 -28.33 -12.86 33.16
CA GLY A 3 -28.17 -13.40 31.80
C GLY A 3 -28.37 -12.39 30.67
N ALA A 4 -28.45 -11.08 30.97
CA ALA A 4 -28.79 -10.06 29.98
C ALA A 4 -27.63 -9.15 29.54
N ALA A 5 -26.45 -9.25 30.18
CA ALA A 5 -25.34 -8.33 29.90
C ALA A 5 -24.40 -8.79 28.78
N SER A 6 -24.40 -10.07 28.42
CA SER A 6 -23.44 -10.66 27.45
C SER A 6 -23.92 -10.61 25.99
N SER A 7 -25.22 -10.43 25.73
CA SER A 7 -25.79 -10.42 24.38
C SER A 7 -25.78 -9.03 23.70
N SER A 8 -25.78 -7.93 24.47
CA SER A 8 -25.76 -6.58 23.89
C SER A 8 -24.38 -6.11 23.43
N GLN A 9 -23.30 -6.75 23.89
CA GLN A 9 -21.93 -6.33 23.56
C GLN A 9 -21.38 -7.00 22.30
N ALA A 10 -22.00 -8.10 21.85
CA ALA A 10 -21.55 -8.92 20.72
C ALA A 10 -22.06 -8.44 19.34
N ALA A 11 -22.92 -7.42 19.27
CA ALA A 11 -23.63 -7.08 18.02
C ALA A 11 -23.72 -5.57 17.71
N GLN A 12 -22.97 -4.71 18.40
CA GLN A 12 -22.82 -3.33 17.94
C GLN A 12 -21.70 -3.30 16.90
N ALA A 13 -22.09 -3.51 15.64
CA ALA A 13 -21.24 -3.11 14.52
C ALA A 13 -20.82 -1.65 14.74
N PRO A 14 -19.55 -1.28 14.49
CA PRO A 14 -19.10 0.09 14.71
C PRO A 14 -19.99 1.06 13.92
N ASP A 15 -20.57 2.08 14.54
CA ASP A 15 -21.40 3.06 13.80
C ASP A 15 -20.57 3.95 12.85
N ALA A 16 -19.23 3.93 12.98
CA ALA A 16 -18.31 4.71 12.17
C ALA A 16 -16.96 4.00 11.99
N LEU A 17 -16.26 4.35 10.91
CA LEU A 17 -14.90 3.87 10.65
C LEU A 17 -13.91 4.33 11.75
N PRO A 18 -12.98 3.46 12.16
CA PRO A 18 -11.99 3.78 13.19
C PRO A 18 -11.03 4.88 12.73
N ARG A 19 -10.45 5.60 13.70
CA ARG A 19 -9.41 6.59 13.43
C ARG A 19 -8.20 5.90 12.78
N ARG A 20 -7.68 6.51 11.71
CA ARG A 20 -6.50 6.01 11.00
C ARG A 20 -5.26 6.17 11.89
N PRO A 21 -4.55 5.08 12.21
CA PRO A 21 -3.37 5.15 13.06
C PRO A 21 -2.19 5.80 12.31
N GLY A 22 -1.33 6.51 13.03
CA GLY A 22 -0.13 7.16 12.48
C GLY A 22 0.73 6.27 11.57
N PRO A 23 1.04 5.02 11.96
CA PRO A 23 1.80 4.08 11.12
C PRO A 23 1.16 3.81 9.75
N LEU A 24 -0.17 3.89 9.62
CA LEU A 24 -0.84 3.73 8.33
C LEU A 24 -0.50 4.89 7.38
N PHE A 25 -0.35 6.11 7.90
CA PHE A 25 0.09 7.24 7.08
C PHE A 25 1.54 7.10 6.63
N VAL A 26 2.40 6.51 7.46
CA VAL A 26 3.79 6.20 7.08
C VAL A 26 3.81 5.22 5.92
N VAL A 27 3.04 4.12 6.01
CA VAL A 27 2.93 3.14 4.92
C VAL A 27 2.39 3.78 3.65
N MET A 28 1.29 4.55 3.75
CA MET A 28 0.71 5.22 2.58
C MET A 28 1.68 6.22 1.95
N GLY A 29 2.42 6.98 2.76
CA GLY A 29 3.43 7.93 2.27
C GLY A 29 4.59 7.23 1.59
N ALA A 30 5.09 6.14 2.17
CA ALA A 30 6.17 5.34 1.59
C ALA A 30 5.75 4.69 0.27
N VAL A 31 4.59 4.02 0.22
CA VAL A 31 4.09 3.40 -1.02
C VAL A 31 3.76 4.45 -2.09
N LEU A 32 3.29 5.64 -1.69
CA LEU A 32 3.09 6.76 -2.62
C LEU A 32 4.43 7.24 -3.20
N LEU A 33 5.47 7.36 -2.37
CA LEU A 33 6.80 7.72 -2.82
C LEU A 33 7.36 6.67 -3.79
N GLU A 34 7.21 5.38 -3.48
CA GLU A 34 7.60 4.26 -4.36
C GLU A 34 6.87 4.35 -5.72
N ALA A 35 5.57 4.63 -5.71
CA ALA A 35 4.80 4.84 -6.93
C ALA A 35 5.35 6.01 -7.76
N LEU A 36 5.67 7.14 -7.12
CA LEU A 36 6.25 8.30 -7.79
C LEU A 36 7.65 8.00 -8.35
N VAL A 37 8.47 7.23 -7.65
CA VAL A 37 9.78 6.80 -8.15
C VAL A 37 9.63 5.91 -9.39
N LEU A 38 8.67 4.98 -9.40
CA LEU A 38 8.40 4.15 -10.58
C LEU A 38 7.91 4.98 -11.77
N LEU A 39 6.98 5.91 -11.53
CA LEU A 39 6.46 6.79 -12.59
C LEU A 39 7.53 7.75 -13.11
N GLY A 40 8.37 8.29 -12.22
CA GLY A 40 9.52 9.10 -12.59
C GLY A 40 10.53 8.31 -13.44
N SER A 41 10.80 7.07 -13.05
CA SER A 41 11.66 6.16 -13.82
C SER A 41 11.06 5.83 -15.20
N ALA A 42 9.75 5.61 -15.28
CA ALA A 42 9.06 5.43 -16.55
C ALA A 42 9.21 6.64 -17.46
N GLY A 43 9.01 7.86 -16.93
CA GLY A 43 9.25 9.10 -17.67
C GLY A 43 10.69 9.25 -18.14
N ALA A 44 11.67 8.89 -17.31
CA ALA A 44 13.08 8.91 -17.69
C ALA A 44 13.37 7.93 -18.84
N PHE A 45 12.86 6.69 -18.77
CA PHE A 45 13.02 5.72 -19.85
C PHE A 45 12.34 6.15 -21.15
N LEU A 46 11.18 6.80 -21.06
CA LEU A 46 10.51 7.36 -22.23
C LEU A 46 11.37 8.42 -22.92
N VAL A 47 11.94 9.36 -22.16
CA VAL A 47 12.83 10.39 -22.71
C VAL A 47 14.08 9.77 -23.33
N MET A 48 14.71 8.82 -22.62
CA MET A 48 15.90 8.12 -23.12
C MET A 48 15.63 7.30 -24.38
N SER A 49 14.42 6.76 -24.55
CA SER A 49 14.05 5.98 -25.73
C SER A 49 14.11 6.79 -27.02
N GLY A 50 13.87 8.11 -26.95
CA GLY A 50 13.96 9.02 -28.09
C GLY A 50 15.39 9.28 -28.57
N THR A 51 16.38 9.05 -27.69
CA THR A 51 17.81 9.25 -27.98
C THR A 51 18.61 7.93 -28.05
N GLY A 52 17.98 6.79 -27.75
CA GLY A 52 18.65 5.53 -27.43
C GLY A 52 19.00 4.60 -28.60
N GLY A 53 18.73 4.99 -29.85
CA GLY A 53 19.04 4.16 -31.02
C GLY A 53 18.41 2.76 -30.94
N GLU A 54 19.23 1.71 -31.10
CA GLU A 54 18.79 0.30 -31.11
C GLU A 54 18.15 -0.17 -29.79
N LEU A 55 18.43 0.49 -28.67
CA LEU A 55 17.85 0.15 -27.36
C LEU A 55 16.46 0.76 -27.14
N GLY A 56 15.95 1.56 -28.08
CA GLY A 56 14.69 2.28 -27.95
C GLY A 56 13.50 1.38 -27.60
N THR A 57 13.37 0.23 -28.25
CA THR A 57 12.27 -0.72 -27.99
C THR A 57 12.32 -1.30 -26.57
N SER A 58 13.50 -1.66 -26.08
CA SER A 58 13.69 -2.17 -24.71
C SER A 58 13.38 -1.09 -23.65
N LEU A 59 13.77 0.16 -23.91
CA LEU A 59 13.47 1.29 -23.03
C LEU A 59 11.96 1.60 -22.98
N ILE A 60 11.26 1.49 -24.11
CA ILE A 60 9.80 1.62 -24.15
C ILE A 60 9.13 0.50 -23.34
N ALA A 61 9.60 -0.74 -23.47
CA ALA A 61 9.07 -1.86 -22.68
C ALA A 61 9.25 -1.63 -21.17
N LEU A 62 10.43 -1.16 -20.74
CA LEU A 62 10.68 -0.78 -19.34
C LEU A 62 9.79 0.38 -18.89
N CYS A 63 9.64 1.42 -19.72
CA CYS A 63 8.74 2.54 -19.45
C CYS A 63 7.31 2.04 -19.17
N VAL A 64 6.76 1.21 -20.06
CA VAL A 64 5.40 0.66 -19.91
C VAL A 64 5.28 -0.18 -18.63
N MET A 65 6.25 -1.06 -18.37
CA MET A 65 6.25 -1.89 -17.17
C MET A 65 6.25 -1.06 -15.88
N PHE A 66 7.13 -0.05 -15.79
CA PHE A 66 7.22 0.83 -14.64
C PHE A 66 5.97 1.72 -14.49
N ALA A 67 5.38 2.16 -15.61
CA ALA A 67 4.12 2.91 -15.58
C ALA A 67 2.97 2.06 -15.03
N ILE A 68 2.84 0.81 -15.48
CA ILE A 68 1.81 -0.12 -14.99
C ILE A 68 2.00 -0.37 -13.48
N LEU A 69 3.23 -0.66 -13.04
CA LEU A 69 3.51 -0.87 -11.61
C LEU A 69 3.24 0.39 -10.78
N GLY A 70 3.70 1.55 -11.24
CA GLY A 70 3.49 2.83 -10.54
C GLY A 70 2.00 3.17 -10.40
N ILE A 71 1.21 3.04 -11.47
CA ILE A 71 -0.25 3.23 -11.42
C ILE A 71 -0.90 2.20 -10.50
N GLY A 72 -0.47 0.94 -10.55
CA GLY A 72 -0.93 -0.11 -9.65
C GLY A 72 -0.72 0.24 -8.18
N LEU A 73 0.43 0.82 -7.83
CA LEU A 73 0.70 1.29 -6.46
C LEU A 73 -0.17 2.47 -6.05
N LEU A 74 -0.49 3.39 -6.96
CA LEU A 74 -1.47 4.46 -6.65
C LEU A 74 -2.84 3.87 -6.31
N VAL A 75 -3.26 2.80 -6.99
CA VAL A 75 -4.48 2.05 -6.66
C VAL A 75 -4.35 1.40 -5.27
N VAL A 76 -3.19 0.84 -4.93
CA VAL A 76 -2.93 0.28 -3.58
C VAL A 76 -3.01 1.36 -2.51
N VAL A 77 -2.38 2.53 -2.70
CA VAL A 77 -2.46 3.67 -1.76
C VAL A 77 -3.91 4.11 -1.57
N ARG A 78 -4.67 4.26 -2.66
CA ARG A 78 -6.10 4.55 -2.59
C ARG A 78 -6.88 3.47 -1.85
N SER A 79 -6.55 2.21 -2.06
CA SER A 79 -7.22 1.09 -1.40
C SER A 79 -6.89 1.02 0.09
N LEU A 80 -5.64 1.32 0.48
CA LEU A 80 -5.21 1.48 1.88
C LEU A 80 -5.97 2.64 2.55
N TRP A 81 -6.16 3.76 1.84
CA TRP A 81 -6.95 4.88 2.32
C TRP A 81 -8.41 4.51 2.57
N LEU A 82 -8.97 3.65 1.72
CA LEU A 82 -10.31 3.09 1.84
C LEU A 82 -10.38 1.89 2.81
N MET A 83 -9.27 1.48 3.43
CA MET A 83 -9.19 0.34 4.35
C MET A 83 -9.78 -0.95 3.77
N HIS A 84 -9.59 -1.18 2.47
CA HIS A 84 -10.14 -2.34 1.80
C HIS A 84 -9.45 -3.64 2.27
N ARG A 85 -10.20 -4.74 2.41
CA ARG A 85 -9.66 -6.04 2.87
C ARG A 85 -8.48 -6.59 2.04
N TRP A 86 -8.42 -6.23 0.76
CA TRP A 86 -7.38 -6.67 -0.18
C TRP A 86 -6.10 -5.83 -0.14
N SER A 87 -6.11 -4.67 0.53
CA SER A 87 -4.97 -3.73 0.49
C SER A 87 -3.77 -4.21 1.29
N ARG A 88 -4.00 -4.91 2.41
CA ARG A 88 -2.92 -5.47 3.24
C ARG A 88 -2.11 -6.53 2.49
N PRO A 89 -2.70 -7.63 1.96
CA PRO A 89 -1.93 -8.63 1.25
C PRO A 89 -1.26 -8.08 -0.01
N ALA A 90 -1.91 -7.15 -0.73
CA ALA A 90 -1.31 -6.51 -1.90
C ALA A 90 -0.07 -5.68 -1.54
N THR A 91 -0.13 -4.90 -0.46
CA THR A 91 1.03 -4.10 0.00
C THR A 91 2.15 -5.00 0.47
N ILE A 92 1.86 -6.07 1.21
CA ILE A 92 2.88 -7.03 1.66
C ILE A 92 3.57 -7.68 0.44
N ALA A 93 2.80 -8.14 -0.55
CA ALA A 93 3.36 -8.75 -1.76
C ALA A 93 4.29 -7.78 -2.51
N TRP A 94 3.89 -6.51 -2.64
CA TRP A 94 4.75 -5.47 -3.23
C TRP A 94 6.06 -5.29 -2.43
N GLN A 95 5.98 -5.17 -1.11
CA GLN A 95 7.18 -4.96 -0.30
C GLN A 95 8.13 -6.16 -0.34
N LEU A 96 7.62 -7.40 -0.45
CA LEU A 96 8.45 -8.58 -0.66
C LEU A 96 9.15 -8.56 -2.03
N LEU A 97 8.43 -8.18 -3.09
CA LEU A 97 9.02 -8.01 -4.42
C LEU A 97 10.09 -6.91 -4.44
N GLN A 98 9.84 -5.79 -3.77
CA GLN A 98 10.78 -4.68 -3.65
C GLN A 98 12.04 -5.09 -2.88
N ALA A 99 11.88 -5.82 -1.77
CA ALA A 99 13.02 -6.34 -1.02
C ALA A 99 13.85 -7.32 -1.87
N LEU A 100 13.19 -8.21 -2.61
CA LEU A 100 13.87 -9.14 -3.52
C LEU A 100 14.59 -8.41 -4.66
N PHE A 101 13.99 -7.36 -5.22
CA PHE A 101 14.62 -6.47 -6.19
C PHE A 101 15.87 -5.81 -5.61
N GLY A 102 15.80 -5.31 -4.37
CA GLY A 102 16.96 -4.74 -3.68
C GLY A 102 18.09 -5.76 -3.48
N ILE A 103 17.77 -7.00 -3.14
CA ILE A 103 18.77 -8.09 -3.02
C ILE A 103 19.40 -8.40 -4.39
N SER A 104 18.59 -8.48 -5.44
CA SER A 104 19.07 -8.76 -6.80
C SER A 104 19.99 -7.65 -7.35
N THR A 105 19.74 -6.41 -6.96
CA THR A 105 20.47 -5.23 -7.45
C THR A 105 21.72 -4.89 -6.64
N PHE A 106 22.13 -5.73 -5.69
CA PHE A 106 23.31 -5.48 -4.85
C PHE A 106 24.59 -5.28 -5.66
N GLY A 107 24.73 -5.98 -6.79
CA GLY A 107 25.86 -5.81 -7.73
C GLY A 107 25.86 -4.47 -8.49
N GLY A 108 24.72 -3.80 -8.59
CA GLY A 108 24.59 -2.48 -9.24
C GLY A 108 24.90 -1.30 -8.32
N GLY A 109 24.96 -1.52 -7.01
CA GLY A 109 25.37 -0.54 -6.02
C GLY A 109 24.68 -0.71 -4.66
N PRO A 110 25.40 -0.63 -3.53
CA PRO A 110 24.85 -0.88 -2.20
C PRO A 110 23.78 0.13 -1.79
N LEU A 111 23.87 1.37 -2.29
CA LEU A 111 22.90 2.43 -2.00
C LEU A 111 21.53 2.12 -2.63
N LEU A 112 21.50 1.60 -3.85
CA LEU A 112 20.25 1.25 -4.55
C LEU A 112 19.56 0.07 -3.85
N ALA A 113 20.34 -0.96 -3.49
CA ALA A 113 19.84 -2.09 -2.74
C ALA A 113 19.25 -1.66 -1.39
N ALA A 114 19.98 -0.82 -0.64
CA ALA A 114 19.50 -0.29 0.64
C ALA A 114 18.24 0.57 0.47
N ALA A 115 18.19 1.42 -0.57
CA ALA A 115 17.04 2.27 -0.86
C ALA A 115 15.77 1.48 -1.21
N ALA A 116 15.89 0.24 -1.73
CA ALA A 116 14.75 -0.64 -1.97
C ALA A 116 14.36 -1.45 -0.72
N ILE A 117 15.34 -1.99 0.01
CA ILE A 117 15.10 -2.90 1.14
C ILE A 117 14.57 -2.15 2.37
N VAL A 118 15.13 -0.99 2.69
CA VAL A 118 14.79 -0.26 3.93
C VAL A 118 13.31 0.16 3.96
N PRO A 119 12.75 0.80 2.91
CA PRO A 119 11.32 1.13 2.89
C PRO A 119 10.44 -0.12 2.99
N ALA A 120 10.86 -1.22 2.36
CA ALA A 120 10.12 -2.48 2.40
C ALA A 120 9.99 -3.03 3.83
N VAL A 121 11.10 -3.07 4.56
CA VAL A 121 11.10 -3.51 5.96
C VAL A 121 10.24 -2.58 6.82
N ILE A 122 10.40 -1.25 6.67
CA ILE A 122 9.63 -0.26 7.43
C ILE A 122 8.13 -0.42 7.18
N CYS A 123 7.71 -0.54 5.92
CA CYS A 123 6.31 -0.71 5.54
C CYS A 123 5.71 -2.00 6.11
N VAL A 124 6.44 -3.11 6.03
CA VAL A 124 6.00 -4.39 6.59
C VAL A 124 5.83 -4.26 8.10
N VAL A 125 6.84 -3.79 8.83
CA VAL A 125 6.76 -3.63 10.30
C VAL A 125 5.62 -2.69 10.69
N ALA A 126 5.45 -1.57 10.00
CA ALA A 126 4.37 -0.62 10.25
C ALA A 126 2.98 -1.25 10.00
N LEU A 127 2.82 -2.08 8.96
CA LEU A 127 1.58 -2.80 8.68
C LEU A 127 1.23 -3.85 9.74
N PHE A 128 2.23 -4.47 10.37
CA PHE A 128 2.06 -5.45 11.44
C PHE A 128 1.93 -4.81 12.84
N THR A 129 1.92 -3.48 12.93
CA THR A 129 1.71 -2.80 14.22
C THR A 129 0.27 -3.03 14.70
N PRO A 130 0.04 -3.37 15.99
CA PRO A 130 -1.27 -3.75 16.51
C PRO A 130 -2.35 -2.66 16.29
N SER A 131 -1.95 -1.39 16.26
CA SER A 131 -2.86 -0.28 15.94
C SER A 131 -3.43 -0.35 14.54
N VAL A 132 -2.62 -0.79 13.55
CA VAL A 132 -3.04 -0.94 12.14
C VAL A 132 -3.93 -2.16 11.99
N ILE A 133 -3.56 -3.28 12.61
CA ILE A 133 -4.35 -4.51 12.59
C ILE A 133 -5.76 -4.25 13.13
N ARG A 134 -5.86 -3.66 14.32
CA ARG A 134 -7.14 -3.32 14.96
C ARG A 134 -7.99 -2.38 14.11
N ALA A 135 -7.37 -1.39 13.46
CA ALA A 135 -8.10 -0.46 12.58
C ALA A 135 -8.67 -1.17 11.35
N PHE A 136 -7.93 -2.10 10.75
CA PHE A 136 -8.43 -2.88 9.62
C PHE A 136 -9.53 -3.87 10.04
N ASP A 137 -9.40 -4.54 11.18
CA ASP A 137 -10.41 -5.48 11.67
C ASP A 137 -11.74 -4.78 11.94
N LEU A 138 -11.70 -3.60 12.56
CA LEU A 138 -12.88 -2.75 12.77
C LEU A 138 -13.49 -2.23 11.46
N ALA A 139 -12.66 -1.86 10.48
CA ALA A 139 -13.14 -1.43 9.17
C ALA A 139 -13.80 -2.58 8.40
N ILE A 140 -13.25 -3.78 8.46
CA ILE A 140 -13.82 -4.98 7.84
C ILE A 140 -15.17 -5.31 8.49
N ALA A 141 -15.26 -5.28 9.83
CA ALA A 141 -16.51 -5.49 10.54
C ALA A 141 -17.59 -4.47 10.13
N TYR A 142 -17.20 -3.19 9.94
CA TYR A 142 -18.09 -2.16 9.44
C TYR A 142 -18.64 -2.48 8.04
N TYR A 143 -17.78 -2.82 7.08
CA TYR A 143 -18.18 -3.13 5.70
C TYR A 143 -19.04 -4.40 5.59
N ILE A 144 -18.83 -5.38 6.47
CA ILE A 144 -19.68 -6.58 6.53
C ILE A 144 -21.09 -6.21 7.04
N ALA A 145 -21.18 -5.30 8.02
CA ALA A 145 -22.45 -4.85 8.57
C ALA A 145 -23.22 -3.90 7.63
N HIS A 146 -22.50 -3.12 6.81
CA HIS A 146 -23.09 -2.10 5.91
C HIS A 146 -22.63 -2.32 4.45
N PRO A 147 -23.08 -3.39 3.77
CA PRO A 147 -22.58 -3.76 2.43
C PRO A 147 -23.00 -2.79 1.31
N SER A 148 -24.10 -2.04 1.51
CA SER A 148 -24.67 -1.14 0.51
C SER A 148 -24.41 0.35 0.78
N GLU A 149 -23.83 0.70 1.93
CA GLU A 149 -23.52 2.09 2.24
C GLU A 149 -22.16 2.48 1.65
N PRO A 150 -22.06 3.61 0.93
CA PRO A 150 -20.76 4.18 0.58
C PRO A 150 -19.98 4.41 1.88
N ALA A 151 -18.71 4.00 1.89
CA ALA A 151 -17.84 4.16 3.05
C ALA A 151 -17.96 5.59 3.62
N PRO A 152 -18.43 5.78 4.87
CA PRO A 152 -18.62 7.10 5.43
C PRO A 152 -17.25 7.81 5.48
N PRO A 153 -17.22 9.14 5.29
CA PRO A 153 -15.98 9.88 5.42
C PRO A 153 -15.35 9.61 6.80
N PRO A 154 -14.03 9.43 6.89
CA PRO A 154 -13.37 9.11 8.16
C PRO A 154 -13.71 10.17 9.19
N LYS A 155 -13.99 9.76 10.45
CA LYS A 155 -14.27 10.69 11.56
C LYS A 155 -13.20 11.77 11.60
N ARG A 156 -13.60 13.00 11.26
CA ARG A 156 -12.77 14.19 11.32
C ARG A 156 -12.97 14.81 12.70
N TRP A 157 -11.88 14.78 13.48
CA TRP A 157 -11.70 15.45 14.78
C TRP A 157 -12.58 14.90 15.90
#